data_AF-A0A822JAQ2-F1
#
_entry.id   AF-A0A822JAQ2-F1
#
_cell.length_a   1.000
_cell.length_b   1.000
_cell.length_c   1.000
_cell.angle_alpha   90.00
_cell.angle_beta   90.00
_cell.angle_gamma   90.00
#
_symmetry.space_group_name_H-M   'P 1'
#
loop_
_entity.id
_entity.type
_entity.pdbx_description
1 polymer ?
#
loop_
_entity_poly.entity_id
_entity_poly.type
_entity_poly.pdbx_seq_one_letter_code
_entity_poly.pdbx_strand_id
1 'polypeptide(L)'
;MSIDPYIIKVSNWRPSTAKEIKAFYKEAFPGTWNTLPDYLKKSSPVEYAFAFLRPIRTISLLEKDFVRRGNKRYSLENLKNLLLDFKIFDSSEEIIIESSQVAGFYFSLKMKNGWLLAFDIDSKDVAMAGLCEHHPGIKHEADEKEFEEWRHMIWRIPPVHQKMTEGYLYCFNCIQVAVNKAFEARKILVEWGFAPENIHVYYSGQGSHIHVLEDEAWQYQKETRSFIIKMLNNAGIPLDSKVTADERRVLRFTGSLHAGVNRKVQEINRSSDLEKILYKPNW
;
A
#
# COMPACT_ATOMS: atom_id res chain seq x y z
N MET A 1 13.68 16.97 -5.07
CA MET A 1 13.48 17.14 -6.52
C MET A 1 12.00 16.96 -6.80
N SER A 2 11.42 17.90 -7.52
CA SER A 2 10.03 17.81 -8.01
C SER A 2 10.04 16.94 -9.27
N ILE A 3 9.15 15.96 -9.35
CA ILE A 3 8.95 15.14 -10.54
C ILE A 3 8.28 16.04 -11.58
N ASP A 4 8.80 16.07 -12.81
CA ASP A 4 8.06 16.64 -13.94
C ASP A 4 6.90 15.69 -14.31
N PRO A 5 5.65 16.05 -13.98
CA PRO A 5 4.51 15.16 -14.14
C PRO A 5 4.11 14.95 -15.61
N TYR A 6 4.59 15.80 -16.52
CA TYR A 6 4.25 15.77 -17.95
C TYR A 6 5.22 14.90 -18.76
N ILE A 7 6.40 14.57 -18.22
CA ILE A 7 7.35 13.63 -18.84
C ILE A 7 6.93 12.18 -18.58
N ILE A 8 6.22 11.90 -17.48
CA ILE A 8 5.65 10.58 -17.24
C ILE A 8 4.54 10.39 -18.27
N LYS A 9 4.70 9.42 -19.19
CA LYS A 9 3.64 9.04 -20.12
C LYS A 9 2.41 8.66 -19.30
N VAL A 10 1.44 9.57 -19.23
CA VAL A 10 0.19 9.47 -18.47
C VAL A 10 -0.53 8.15 -18.78
N SER A 11 -0.32 7.59 -19.97
CA SER A 11 -0.83 6.28 -20.42
C SER A 11 -0.50 5.10 -19.51
N ASN A 12 0.53 5.20 -18.68
CA ASN A 12 1.04 4.07 -17.88
C ASN A 12 0.57 4.09 -16.42
N TRP A 13 -0.09 5.15 -15.95
CA TRP A 13 -0.63 5.23 -14.59
C TRP A 13 -2.15 5.07 -14.63
N ARG A 14 -2.61 3.82 -14.46
CA ARG A 14 -4.02 3.45 -14.60
C ARG A 14 -4.33 2.16 -13.85
N PRO A 15 -5.61 1.83 -13.65
CA PRO A 15 -6.00 0.50 -13.23
C PRO A 15 -5.51 -0.58 -14.20
N SER A 16 -5.16 -1.74 -13.63
CA SER A 16 -4.76 -2.94 -14.36
C SER A 16 -6.00 -3.66 -14.87
N THR A 17 -5.93 -4.18 -16.09
CA THR A 17 -6.94 -5.08 -16.63
C THR A 17 -6.83 -6.46 -16.00
N ALA A 18 -7.91 -7.26 -16.04
CA ALA A 18 -7.86 -8.63 -15.54
C ALA A 18 -6.76 -9.48 -16.22
N LYS A 19 -6.52 -9.27 -17.53
CA LYS A 19 -5.46 -9.96 -18.28
C LYS A 19 -4.07 -9.61 -17.75
N GLU A 20 -3.82 -8.34 -17.45
CA GLU A 20 -2.54 -7.88 -16.88
C GLU A 20 -2.31 -8.43 -15.47
N ILE A 21 -3.34 -8.44 -14.63
CA ILE A 21 -3.22 -9.00 -13.29
C ILE A 21 -2.87 -10.51 -13.36
N LYS A 22 -3.53 -11.27 -14.24
CA LYS A 22 -3.21 -12.68 -14.47
C LYS A 22 -1.78 -12.86 -14.98
N ALA A 23 -1.35 -12.06 -15.96
CA ALA A 23 0.00 -12.11 -16.49
C ALA A 23 1.04 -11.84 -15.40
N PHE A 24 0.86 -10.80 -14.59
CA PHE A 24 1.75 -10.48 -13.47
C PHE A 24 1.92 -11.66 -12.51
N TYR A 25 0.81 -12.21 -12.00
CA TYR A 25 0.89 -13.28 -11.00
C TYR A 25 1.36 -14.62 -11.59
N LYS A 26 1.20 -14.82 -12.90
CA LYS A 26 1.70 -16.00 -13.60
C LYS A 26 3.20 -15.91 -13.91
N GLU A 27 3.67 -14.75 -14.33
CA GLU A 27 4.99 -14.59 -14.97
C GLU A 27 5.99 -13.82 -14.09
N ALA A 28 5.59 -12.70 -13.48
CA ALA A 28 6.49 -11.81 -12.75
C ALA A 28 6.57 -12.11 -11.24
N PHE A 29 5.44 -12.41 -10.61
CA PHE A 29 5.36 -12.68 -9.17
C PHE A 29 6.26 -13.85 -8.70
N PRO A 30 6.35 -14.98 -9.43
CA PRO A 30 7.22 -16.09 -9.02
C PRO A 30 8.70 -15.70 -8.90
N GLY A 31 9.20 -14.82 -9.77
CA GLY A 31 10.56 -14.29 -9.68
C GLY A 31 10.76 -13.45 -8.42
N THR A 32 9.74 -12.69 -8.02
CA THR A 32 9.79 -11.83 -6.82
C THR A 32 9.80 -12.64 -5.54
N TRP A 33 9.15 -13.81 -5.52
CA TRP A 33 9.10 -14.70 -4.36
C TRP A 33 10.50 -15.04 -3.84
N ASN A 34 11.44 -15.32 -4.75
CA ASN A 34 12.81 -15.66 -4.42
C ASN A 34 13.57 -14.50 -3.77
N THR A 35 13.18 -13.26 -4.07
CA THR A 35 13.78 -12.04 -3.54
C THR A 35 13.04 -11.46 -2.33
N LEU A 36 11.97 -12.11 -1.84
CA LEU A 36 11.23 -11.58 -0.70
C LEU A 36 12.07 -11.54 0.57
N PRO A 37 11.84 -10.55 1.45
CA PRO A 37 12.37 -10.57 2.80
C PRO A 37 12.01 -11.86 3.54
N ASP A 38 12.95 -12.35 4.35
CA ASP A 38 12.82 -13.61 5.09
C ASP A 38 11.58 -13.66 5.99
N TYR A 39 11.22 -12.53 6.60
CA TYR A 39 10.04 -12.44 7.47
C TYR A 39 8.72 -12.66 6.72
N LEU A 40 8.67 -12.46 5.39
CA LEU A 40 7.48 -12.78 4.58
C LEU A 40 7.49 -14.22 4.07
N LYS A 41 8.67 -14.85 3.92
CA LYS A 41 8.81 -16.22 3.39
C LYS A 41 8.50 -17.31 4.42
N LYS A 42 8.92 -17.13 5.69
CA LYS A 42 8.89 -18.20 6.71
C LYS A 42 7.49 -18.52 7.27
N SER A 43 6.42 -18.20 6.52
CA SER A 43 5.04 -18.26 7.00
C SER A 43 4.85 -17.47 8.30
N SER A 44 5.55 -16.34 8.44
CA SER A 44 5.46 -15.50 9.65
C SER A 44 4.16 -14.71 9.72
N PRO A 45 3.61 -14.14 8.62
CA PRO A 45 2.29 -13.52 8.68
C PRO A 45 1.25 -14.55 9.10
N VAL A 46 0.43 -14.25 10.11
CA VAL A 46 -0.58 -15.21 10.58
C VAL A 46 -1.78 -15.30 9.64
N GLU A 47 -1.94 -14.31 8.76
CA GLU A 47 -3.08 -14.18 7.87
C GLU A 47 -2.67 -13.43 6.59
N TYR A 48 -3.29 -13.81 5.47
CA TYR A 48 -3.29 -13.08 4.21
C TYR A 48 -4.67 -12.51 3.90
N ALA A 49 -4.71 -11.37 3.23
CA ALA A 49 -5.96 -10.75 2.79
C ALA A 49 -5.93 -10.44 1.29
N PHE A 50 -7.09 -10.56 0.65
CA PHE A 50 -7.25 -10.45 -0.80
C PHE A 50 -8.39 -9.49 -1.11
N ALA A 51 -8.10 -8.42 -1.86
CA ALA A 51 -9.09 -7.51 -2.42
C ALA A 51 -9.34 -7.86 -3.88
N PHE A 52 -10.58 -7.71 -4.36
CA PHE A 52 -10.99 -8.11 -5.71
C PHE A 52 -11.33 -6.91 -6.57
N LEU A 53 -11.29 -7.09 -7.90
CA LEU A 53 -11.66 -6.05 -8.86
C LEU A 53 -13.16 -5.68 -8.80
N ARG A 54 -14.00 -6.57 -8.28
CA ARG A 54 -15.43 -6.34 -8.05
C ARG A 54 -15.76 -6.52 -6.57
N PRO A 55 -16.82 -5.87 -6.07
CA PRO A 55 -17.24 -6.01 -4.67
C PRO A 55 -17.41 -7.48 -4.27
N ILE A 56 -16.99 -7.79 -3.05
CA ILE A 56 -17.27 -9.07 -2.42
C ILE A 56 -18.66 -8.96 -1.79
N ARG A 57 -19.56 -9.90 -2.10
CA ARG A 57 -20.88 -9.97 -1.47
C ARG A 57 -20.99 -11.17 -0.56
N THR A 58 -21.52 -10.97 0.64
CA THR A 58 -21.95 -12.08 1.49
C THR A 58 -23.30 -12.61 1.05
N ILE A 59 -23.67 -13.83 1.49
CA ILE A 59 -25.05 -14.34 1.33
C ILE A 59 -26.07 -13.38 1.97
N SER A 60 -25.67 -12.63 3.00
CA SER A 60 -26.47 -11.59 3.65
C SER A 60 -26.44 -10.22 2.95
N LEU A 61 -25.94 -10.12 1.71
CA LEU A 61 -25.83 -8.89 0.90
C LEU A 61 -24.97 -7.77 1.52
N LEU A 62 -24.06 -8.09 2.44
CA LEU A 62 -23.09 -7.14 2.96
C LEU A 62 -21.87 -7.11 2.04
N GLU A 63 -21.37 -5.90 1.78
CA GLU A 63 -20.11 -5.71 1.05
C GLU A 63 -18.91 -5.86 1.99
N LYS A 64 -17.87 -6.56 1.53
CA LYS A 64 -16.58 -6.69 2.23
C LYS A 64 -15.45 -6.15 1.36
N ASP A 65 -14.48 -5.49 1.98
CA ASP A 65 -13.28 -4.98 1.28
C ASP A 65 -12.27 -6.10 0.99
N PHE A 66 -12.23 -7.13 1.85
CA PHE A 66 -11.23 -8.20 1.79
C PHE A 66 -11.83 -9.56 2.11
N VAL A 67 -11.29 -10.59 1.47
CA VAL A 67 -11.36 -11.97 1.96
C VAL A 67 -10.07 -12.25 2.72
N ARG A 68 -10.18 -12.66 3.98
CA ARG A 68 -9.06 -13.01 4.86
C ARG A 68 -8.88 -14.52 4.94
N ARG A 69 -7.63 -14.96 5.02
CA ARG A 69 -7.22 -16.38 5.06
C ARG A 69 -6.13 -16.58 6.08
N GLY A 70 -6.43 -17.32 7.15
CA GLY A 70 -5.42 -17.76 8.10
C GLY A 70 -4.29 -18.53 7.40
N ASN A 71 -3.04 -18.28 7.81
CA ASN A 71 -1.87 -18.85 7.17
C ASN A 71 -1.67 -20.32 7.58
N LYS A 72 -2.23 -21.24 6.79
CA LYS A 72 -1.95 -22.68 6.88
C LYS A 72 -0.69 -23.07 6.08
N ARG A 73 0.44 -22.38 6.32
CA ARG A 73 1.74 -22.59 5.62
C ARG A 73 1.61 -22.58 4.09
N TYR A 74 1.08 -21.50 3.53
CA TYR A 74 0.97 -21.39 2.08
C TYR A 74 2.36 -21.44 1.41
N SER A 75 2.56 -22.39 0.48
CA SER A 75 3.71 -22.37 -0.45
C SER A 75 3.51 -21.32 -1.54
N LEU A 76 4.57 -20.97 -2.29
CA LEU A 76 4.46 -20.12 -3.48
C LEU A 76 3.37 -20.62 -4.43
N GLU A 77 3.33 -21.94 -4.68
CA GLU A 77 2.34 -22.52 -5.59
C GLU A 77 0.92 -22.39 -5.03
N ASN A 78 0.73 -22.50 -3.71
CA ASN A 78 -0.59 -22.25 -3.12
C ASN A 78 -1.02 -20.79 -3.26
N LEU A 79 -0.11 -19.84 -2.99
CA LEU A 79 -0.42 -18.41 -3.12
C LEU A 79 -0.68 -18.03 -4.58
N LYS A 80 0.12 -18.53 -5.50
CA LYS A 80 -0.08 -18.32 -6.94
C LYS A 80 -1.44 -18.85 -7.40
N ASN A 81 -1.81 -20.06 -6.98
CA ASN A 81 -3.11 -20.62 -7.32
C ASN A 81 -4.28 -19.81 -6.73
N LEU A 82 -4.15 -19.31 -5.49
CA LEU A 82 -5.14 -18.39 -4.92
C LEU A 82 -5.26 -17.07 -5.70
N LEU A 83 -4.13 -16.51 -6.16
CA LEU A 83 -4.09 -15.23 -6.87
C LEU A 83 -4.60 -15.35 -8.33
N LEU A 84 -4.46 -16.52 -8.94
CA LEU A 84 -4.91 -16.78 -10.32
C LEU A 84 -6.35 -17.30 -10.41
N ASP A 85 -6.77 -18.11 -9.45
CA ASP A 85 -8.05 -18.82 -9.49
C ASP A 85 -8.68 -18.91 -8.09
N PHE A 86 -9.04 -17.75 -7.55
CA PHE A 86 -9.76 -17.67 -6.29
C PHE A 86 -11.18 -18.22 -6.47
N LYS A 87 -11.56 -19.26 -5.71
CA LYS A 87 -12.88 -19.89 -5.86
C LYS A 87 -14.02 -18.90 -5.66
N ILE A 88 -14.99 -18.94 -6.57
CA ILE A 88 -16.18 -18.07 -6.65
C ILE A 88 -17.07 -18.18 -5.40
N PHE A 89 -17.06 -19.33 -4.73
CA PHE A 89 -17.76 -19.54 -3.47
C PHE A 89 -16.78 -20.01 -2.39
N ASP A 90 -16.80 -19.32 -1.27
CA ASP A 90 -16.11 -19.73 -0.06
C ASP A 90 -17.11 -20.18 0.99
N SER A 91 -17.25 -21.50 1.11
CA SER A 91 -18.16 -22.14 2.06
C SER A 91 -17.75 -21.92 3.53
N SER A 92 -16.51 -21.52 3.80
CA SER A 92 -16.04 -21.30 5.17
C SER A 92 -16.44 -19.94 5.74
N GLU A 93 -16.74 -18.96 4.87
CA GLU A 93 -17.06 -17.58 5.25
C GLU A 93 -18.44 -17.12 4.72
N GLU A 94 -19.17 -18.00 4.03
CA GLU A 94 -20.45 -17.68 3.37
C GLU A 94 -20.36 -16.47 2.42
N ILE A 95 -19.27 -16.43 1.63
CA ILE A 95 -18.97 -15.34 0.69
C ILE A 95 -19.15 -15.81 -0.75
N ILE A 96 -19.79 -14.96 -1.55
CA ILE A 96 -19.87 -15.08 -3.01
C ILE A 96 -18.95 -14.03 -3.63
N ILE A 97 -18.01 -14.49 -4.44
CA ILE A 97 -17.03 -13.65 -5.12
C ILE A 97 -17.43 -13.56 -6.59
N GLU A 98 -18.06 -12.44 -6.96
CA GLU A 98 -18.56 -12.21 -8.33
C GLU A 98 -17.43 -12.15 -9.38
N SER A 99 -16.16 -11.98 -8.94
CA SER A 99 -14.97 -12.03 -9.79
C SER A 99 -13.80 -12.67 -9.04
N SER A 100 -13.26 -13.77 -9.54
CA SER A 100 -12.08 -14.43 -8.95
C SER A 100 -10.77 -13.63 -9.07
N GLN A 101 -10.79 -12.47 -9.75
CA GLN A 101 -9.57 -11.71 -9.99
C GLN A 101 -9.17 -10.83 -8.80
N VAL A 102 -8.11 -11.24 -8.11
CA VAL A 102 -7.51 -10.50 -7.00
C VAL A 102 -6.84 -9.22 -7.51
N ALA A 103 -7.35 -8.06 -7.11
CA ALA A 103 -6.82 -6.72 -7.40
C ALA A 103 -5.76 -6.26 -6.38
N GLY A 104 -5.75 -6.85 -5.18
CA GLY A 104 -4.78 -6.54 -4.16
C GLY A 104 -4.50 -7.74 -3.27
N PHE A 105 -3.22 -7.97 -2.99
CA PHE A 105 -2.73 -9.01 -2.10
C PHE A 105 -2.04 -8.37 -0.90
N TYR A 106 -2.41 -8.80 0.31
CA TYR A 106 -2.01 -8.18 1.56
C TYR A 106 -1.62 -9.25 2.59
N PHE A 107 -0.84 -8.85 3.59
CA PHE A 107 -0.48 -9.67 4.76
C PHE A 107 -0.83 -8.92 6.04
N SER A 108 -1.19 -9.67 7.08
CA SER A 108 -1.41 -9.13 8.41
C SER A 108 -0.11 -8.65 9.05
N LEU A 109 -0.18 -7.54 9.78
CA LEU A 109 0.91 -7.08 10.63
C LEU A 109 1.11 -8.00 11.85
N LYS A 110 0.10 -8.78 12.24
CA LYS A 110 0.29 -9.84 13.23
C LYS A 110 1.14 -10.95 12.63
N MET A 111 2.30 -11.16 13.23
CA MET A 111 3.24 -12.22 12.91
C MET A 111 3.21 -13.31 13.99
N LYS A 112 3.80 -14.47 13.69
CA LYS A 112 3.91 -15.57 14.68
C LYS A 112 4.71 -15.19 15.92
N ASN A 113 5.76 -14.38 15.76
CA ASN A 113 6.69 -13.98 16.81
C ASN A 113 6.40 -12.59 17.39
N GLY A 114 5.33 -11.91 16.97
CA GLY A 114 5.01 -10.57 17.45
C GLY A 114 4.11 -9.81 16.49
N TRP A 115 4.09 -8.51 16.60
CA TRP A 115 3.35 -7.61 15.72
C TRP A 115 4.36 -6.76 14.96
N LEU A 116 4.46 -6.87 13.64
CA LEU A 116 5.39 -6.06 12.86
C LEU A 116 5.14 -4.56 13.15
N LEU A 117 6.19 -3.82 13.52
CA LEU A 117 6.12 -2.37 13.59
C LEU A 117 6.23 -1.84 12.15
N ALA A 118 5.12 -1.31 11.64
CA ALA A 118 5.04 -0.79 10.29
C ALA A 118 4.23 0.50 10.23
N PHE A 119 4.64 1.39 9.34
CA PHE A 119 4.04 2.69 9.11
C PHE A 119 3.62 2.83 7.65
N ASP A 120 2.56 3.57 7.38
CA ASP A 120 2.04 3.82 6.03
C ASP A 120 1.88 5.33 5.82
N ILE A 121 2.39 5.79 4.69
CA ILE A 121 2.32 7.18 4.22
C ILE A 121 1.65 7.13 2.85
N ASP A 122 0.36 7.47 2.79
CA ASP A 122 -0.42 7.53 1.56
C ASP A 122 -0.26 8.92 0.89
N SER A 123 -0.11 8.93 -0.43
CA SER A 123 -0.02 10.19 -1.19
C SER A 123 -1.32 11.00 -1.13
N LYS A 124 -2.46 10.34 -0.90
CA LYS A 124 -3.74 11.03 -0.63
C LYS A 124 -3.65 11.84 0.66
N ASP A 125 -3.08 11.30 1.72
CA ASP A 125 -2.97 12.00 3.00
C ASP A 125 -1.97 13.15 2.91
N VAL A 126 -0.86 12.94 2.20
CA VAL A 126 0.06 14.02 1.79
C VAL A 126 -0.69 15.11 1.03
N ALA A 127 -1.57 14.72 0.11
CA ALA A 127 -2.31 15.65 -0.71
C ALA A 127 -3.30 16.49 0.12
N MET A 128 -4.10 15.81 0.94
CA MET A 128 -5.07 16.43 1.83
C MET A 128 -4.40 17.35 2.85
N ALA A 129 -3.23 16.99 3.38
CA ALA A 129 -2.46 17.81 4.30
C ALA A 129 -1.78 19.03 3.64
N GLY A 130 -1.85 19.18 2.32
CA GLY A 130 -1.27 20.34 1.62
C GLY A 130 0.26 20.36 1.62
N LEU A 131 0.90 19.19 1.78
CA LEU A 131 2.37 19.08 1.86
C LEU A 131 3.05 19.12 0.49
N CYS A 132 2.27 19.09 -0.60
CA CYS A 132 2.76 19.17 -1.97
C CYS A 132 2.61 20.60 -2.49
N GLU A 133 3.67 21.14 -3.10
CA GLU A 133 3.71 22.52 -3.62
C GLU A 133 2.66 22.82 -4.71
N HIS A 134 2.11 21.80 -5.36
CA HIS A 134 1.17 21.97 -6.48
C HIS A 134 -0.28 22.19 -6.07
N HIS A 135 -0.63 21.97 -4.80
CA HIS A 135 -1.99 22.22 -4.32
C HIS A 135 -2.00 22.54 -2.82
N PRO A 136 -2.92 23.39 -2.35
CA PRO A 136 -2.96 23.85 -0.97
C PRO A 136 -3.44 22.81 0.04
N GLY A 137 -3.84 21.61 -0.41
CA GLY A 137 -4.52 20.63 0.44
C GLY A 137 -5.96 21.02 0.73
N ILE A 138 -6.56 20.34 1.70
CA ILE A 138 -7.94 20.57 2.11
C ILE A 138 -8.00 20.99 3.57
N LYS A 139 -8.80 22.02 3.86
CA LYS A 139 -9.04 22.45 5.23
C LYS A 139 -9.74 21.33 6.00
N HIS A 140 -9.40 21.17 7.28
CA HIS A 140 -10.03 20.18 8.15
C HIS A 140 -11.56 20.38 8.27
N GLU A 141 -12.02 21.62 8.14
CA GLU A 141 -13.43 22.04 8.23
C GLU A 141 -14.08 22.28 6.87
N ALA A 142 -13.46 21.82 5.77
CA ALA A 142 -13.98 22.01 4.43
C ALA A 142 -15.38 21.41 4.29
N ASP A 143 -16.29 22.17 3.69
CA ASP A 143 -17.61 21.64 3.33
C ASP A 143 -17.54 20.74 2.07
N GLU A 144 -18.67 20.10 1.72
CA GLU A 144 -18.74 19.20 0.56
C GLU A 144 -18.40 19.90 -0.76
N LYS A 145 -18.73 21.19 -0.87
CA LYS A 145 -18.45 21.99 -2.06
C LYS A 145 -16.97 22.33 -2.16
N GLU A 146 -16.35 22.79 -1.07
CA GLU A 146 -14.90 23.02 -0.98
C GLU A 146 -14.13 21.72 -1.28
N PHE A 147 -14.61 20.57 -0.77
CA PHE A 147 -14.03 19.26 -1.07
C PHE A 147 -14.12 18.92 -2.56
N GLU A 148 -15.26 19.13 -3.20
CA GLU A 148 -15.45 18.86 -4.63
C GLU A 148 -14.60 19.80 -5.51
N GLU A 149 -14.51 21.07 -5.16
CA GLU A 149 -13.63 22.02 -5.85
C GLU A 149 -12.16 21.58 -5.77
N TRP A 150 -11.72 21.15 -4.58
CA TRP A 150 -10.37 20.58 -4.38
C TRP A 150 -10.16 19.31 -5.21
N ARG A 151 -11.14 18.39 -5.25
CA ARG A 151 -11.10 17.18 -6.09
C ARG A 151 -10.91 17.52 -7.57
N HIS A 152 -11.74 18.41 -8.09
CA HIS A 152 -11.68 18.79 -9.50
C HIS A 152 -10.36 19.48 -9.87
N MET A 153 -9.79 20.25 -8.95
CA MET A 153 -8.46 20.83 -9.13
C MET A 153 -7.39 19.74 -9.18
N ILE A 154 -7.33 18.85 -8.18
CA ILE A 154 -6.25 17.85 -8.10
C ILE A 154 -6.31 16.84 -9.25
N TRP A 155 -7.49 16.47 -9.73
CA TRP A 155 -7.67 15.58 -10.89
C TRP A 155 -7.11 16.13 -12.20
N ARG A 156 -6.81 17.43 -12.28
CA ARG A 156 -6.17 18.05 -13.46
C ARG A 156 -4.65 17.96 -13.41
N ILE A 157 -4.08 17.53 -12.28
CA ILE A 157 -2.65 17.40 -12.07
C ILE A 157 -2.29 15.91 -12.22
N PRO A 158 -1.31 15.53 -13.06
CA PRO A 158 -0.99 14.13 -13.23
C PRO A 158 -0.54 13.44 -11.91
N PRO A 159 -0.92 12.17 -11.69
CA PRO A 159 -1.61 11.30 -12.63
C PRO A 159 -3.09 11.64 -12.80
N VAL A 160 -3.50 11.84 -14.06
CA VAL A 160 -4.90 12.02 -14.43
C VAL A 160 -5.45 10.67 -14.84
N HIS A 161 -6.55 10.26 -14.25
CA HIS A 161 -7.19 9.01 -14.59
C HIS A 161 -7.88 9.13 -15.97
N GLN A 162 -7.84 8.06 -16.77
CA GLN A 162 -8.32 8.10 -18.16
C GLN A 162 -9.83 8.32 -18.28
N LYS A 163 -10.60 7.81 -17.30
CA LYS A 163 -12.02 8.15 -17.19
C LYS A 163 -12.11 9.48 -16.46
N MET A 164 -12.35 10.58 -17.18
CA MET A 164 -12.41 11.95 -16.62
C MET A 164 -13.52 12.15 -15.56
N THR A 165 -14.36 11.15 -15.32
CA THR A 165 -15.40 11.11 -14.28
C THR A 165 -14.88 10.62 -12.92
N GLU A 166 -13.65 10.12 -12.85
CA GLU A 166 -12.98 9.62 -11.65
C GLU A 166 -11.53 10.12 -11.70
N GLY A 167 -10.91 10.43 -10.57
CA GLY A 167 -9.51 10.85 -10.56
C GLY A 167 -8.79 10.46 -9.28
N TYR A 168 -7.46 10.52 -9.33
CA TYR A 168 -6.63 10.26 -8.15
C TYR A 168 -6.64 11.48 -7.24
N LEU A 169 -6.82 11.27 -5.93
CA LEU A 169 -6.79 12.34 -4.93
C LEU A 169 -5.36 12.75 -4.55
N TYR A 170 -4.43 12.66 -5.50
CA TYR A 170 -3.02 12.97 -5.34
C TYR A 170 -2.38 13.18 -6.72
N CYS A 171 -1.28 13.93 -6.77
CA CYS A 171 -0.44 14.07 -7.96
C CYS A 171 0.85 13.23 -7.85
N PHE A 172 1.66 13.13 -8.91
CA PHE A 172 2.95 12.42 -8.86
C PHE A 172 3.90 12.99 -7.80
N ASN A 173 3.87 14.31 -7.60
CA ASN A 173 4.66 14.96 -6.56
C ASN A 173 4.19 14.63 -5.14
N CYS A 174 2.91 14.31 -4.93
CA CYS A 174 2.48 13.76 -3.65
C CYS A 174 3.14 12.42 -3.35
N ILE A 175 3.34 11.57 -4.37
CA ILE A 175 4.06 10.29 -4.22
C ILE A 175 5.52 10.54 -3.89
N GLN A 176 6.15 11.52 -4.54
CA GLN A 176 7.52 11.91 -4.21
C GLN A 176 7.64 12.43 -2.78
N VAL A 177 6.69 13.25 -2.32
CA VAL A 177 6.65 13.74 -0.95
C VAL A 177 6.41 12.60 0.03
N ALA A 178 5.49 11.67 -0.25
CA ALA A 178 5.26 10.48 0.58
C ALA A 178 6.55 9.65 0.73
N VAL A 179 7.26 9.38 -0.36
CA VAL A 179 8.55 8.67 -0.35
C VAL A 179 9.61 9.45 0.43
N ASN A 180 9.73 10.77 0.23
CA ASN A 180 10.67 11.60 0.96
C ASN A 180 10.39 11.57 2.47
N LYS A 181 9.11 11.67 2.85
CA LYS A 181 8.65 11.57 4.24
C LYS A 181 8.92 10.20 4.85
N ALA A 182 8.85 9.13 4.06
CA ALA A 182 9.25 7.80 4.53
C ALA A 182 10.75 7.73 4.88
N PHE A 183 11.62 8.32 4.06
CA PHE A 183 13.05 8.40 4.36
C PHE A 183 13.38 9.37 5.50
N GLU A 184 12.60 10.44 5.68
CA GLU A 184 12.68 11.34 6.83
C GLU A 184 12.30 10.60 8.13
N ALA A 185 11.17 9.89 8.13
CA ALA A 185 10.77 9.04 9.24
C ALA A 185 11.81 7.96 9.56
N ARG A 186 12.42 7.34 8.54
CA ARG A 186 13.55 6.41 8.74
C ARG A 186 14.72 7.07 9.48
N LYS A 187 15.09 8.31 9.14
CA LYS A 187 16.16 9.03 9.86
C LYS A 187 15.79 9.29 11.32
N ILE A 188 14.56 9.74 11.58
CA ILE A 188 14.05 9.98 12.93
C ILE A 188 14.08 8.68 13.75
N LEU A 189 13.65 7.55 13.18
CA LEU A 189 13.73 6.24 13.85
C LEU A 189 15.18 5.86 14.18
N VAL A 190 16.13 6.09 13.27
CA VAL A 190 17.56 5.86 13.58
C VAL A 190 18.03 6.75 14.74
N GLU A 191 17.64 8.02 14.76
CA GLU A 191 17.96 8.94 15.86
C GLU A 191 17.34 8.50 17.20
N TRP A 192 16.21 7.78 17.17
CA TRP A 192 15.59 7.18 18.36
C TRP A 192 16.21 5.83 18.77
N GLY A 193 17.22 5.35 18.04
CA GLY A 193 18.03 4.18 18.42
C GLY A 193 17.73 2.90 17.64
N PHE A 194 16.80 2.92 16.67
CA PHE A 194 16.54 1.76 15.81
C PHE A 194 17.71 1.53 14.84
N ALA A 195 18.10 0.28 14.63
CA ALA A 195 19.22 -0.03 13.73
C ALA A 195 18.85 0.28 12.26
N PRO A 196 19.66 1.05 11.50
CA PRO A 196 19.32 1.46 10.14
C PRO A 196 19.11 0.31 9.17
N GLU A 197 19.81 -0.81 9.35
CA GLU A 197 19.68 -2.04 8.58
C GLU A 197 18.36 -2.78 8.82
N ASN A 198 17.68 -2.51 9.93
CA ASN A 198 16.38 -3.10 10.27
C ASN A 198 15.20 -2.22 9.81
N ILE A 199 15.45 -1.04 9.23
CA ILE A 199 14.38 -0.12 8.78
C ILE A 199 14.36 -0.08 7.26
N HIS A 200 13.33 -0.71 6.69
CA HIS A 200 13.14 -0.85 5.25
C HIS A 200 12.00 0.03 4.76
N VAL A 201 12.19 0.67 3.61
CA VAL A 201 11.18 1.50 2.95
C VAL A 201 10.70 0.81 1.68
N TYR A 202 9.39 0.68 1.53
CA TYR A 202 8.75 0.05 0.39
C TYR A 202 7.85 1.06 -0.31
N TYR A 203 8.00 1.19 -1.62
CA TYR A 203 6.99 1.85 -2.43
C TYR A 203 5.75 0.97 -2.51
N SER A 204 4.59 1.49 -2.08
CA SER A 204 3.33 0.74 -1.96
C SER A 204 2.47 0.75 -3.22
N GLY A 205 2.82 1.58 -4.22
CA GLY A 205 2.00 1.88 -5.38
C GLY A 205 1.50 3.33 -5.36
N GLN A 206 0.99 3.80 -4.22
CA GLN A 206 0.40 5.14 -4.07
C GLN A 206 1.00 5.90 -2.89
N GLY A 207 2.17 5.48 -2.41
CA GLY A 207 2.77 5.99 -1.19
C GLY A 207 3.94 5.13 -0.78
N SER A 208 4.18 5.01 0.51
CA SER A 208 5.25 4.19 1.06
C SER A 208 4.85 3.47 2.34
N HIS A 209 5.35 2.26 2.51
CA HIS A 209 5.37 1.58 3.79
C HIS A 209 6.78 1.64 4.38
N ILE A 210 6.88 1.70 5.69
CA ILE A 210 8.13 1.54 6.44
C ILE A 210 7.96 0.31 7.31
N HIS A 211 8.87 -0.66 7.23
CA HIS A 211 8.87 -1.83 8.08
C HIS A 211 10.12 -1.81 8.98
N VAL A 212 9.92 -1.95 10.29
CA VAL A 212 10.99 -2.05 11.29
C VAL A 212 11.11 -3.52 11.70
N LEU A 213 12.23 -4.15 11.41
CA LEU A 213 12.48 -5.60 11.59
C LEU A 213 13.24 -5.94 12.87
N GLU A 214 13.40 -4.98 13.77
CA GLU A 214 13.99 -5.21 15.09
C GLU A 214 13.01 -5.99 15.97
N ASP A 215 13.45 -7.15 16.49
CA ASP A 215 12.57 -8.14 17.14
C ASP A 215 11.87 -7.56 18.38
N GLU A 216 12.57 -6.71 19.14
CA GLU A 216 12.06 -6.02 20.33
C GLU A 216 10.91 -5.10 19.98
N ALA A 217 10.99 -4.41 18.83
CA ALA A 217 9.95 -3.50 18.36
C ALA A 217 8.63 -4.23 18.09
N TRP A 218 8.68 -5.54 17.85
CA TRP A 218 7.49 -6.33 17.54
C TRP A 218 6.68 -6.68 18.78
N GLN A 219 7.25 -6.50 19.97
CA GLN A 219 6.58 -6.71 21.26
C GLN A 219 5.86 -5.47 21.78
N TYR A 220 6.05 -4.32 21.11
CA TYR A 220 5.38 -3.08 21.49
C TYR A 220 3.87 -3.22 21.45
N GLN A 221 3.24 -2.79 22.55
CA GLN A 221 1.78 -2.74 22.69
C GLN A 221 1.20 -1.51 21.98
N LYS A 222 -0.13 -1.49 21.89
CA LYS A 222 -0.89 -0.45 21.19
C LYS A 222 -0.53 0.96 21.67
N GLU A 223 -0.30 1.15 22.97
CA GLU A 223 -0.01 2.44 23.61
C GLU A 223 1.34 2.97 23.13
N THR A 224 2.36 2.11 23.12
CA THR A 224 3.71 2.47 22.64
C THR A 224 3.69 2.83 21.17
N ARG A 225 2.99 2.05 20.35
CA ARG A 225 2.81 2.33 18.92
C ARG A 225 2.08 3.64 18.67
N SER A 226 1.01 3.89 19.42
CA SER A 226 0.25 5.14 19.34
C SER A 226 1.13 6.34 19.71
N PHE A 227 2.01 6.19 20.71
CA PHE A 227 2.97 7.21 21.07
C PHE A 227 3.99 7.48 19.94
N ILE A 228 4.57 6.42 19.36
CA ILE A 228 5.51 6.54 18.23
C ILE A 228 4.85 7.24 17.03
N ILE A 229 3.63 6.85 16.66
CA ILE A 229 2.84 7.52 15.60
C ILE A 229 2.68 9.00 15.91
N LYS A 230 2.27 9.35 17.15
CA LYS A 230 2.07 10.73 17.56
C LYS A 230 3.37 11.53 17.44
N MET A 231 4.49 10.97 17.84
CA MET A 231 5.80 11.62 17.74
C MET A 231 6.20 11.87 16.28
N LEU A 232 6.00 10.88 15.39
CA LEU A 232 6.29 11.04 13.96
C LEU A 232 5.32 12.06 13.29
N ASN A 233 4.03 12.04 13.63
CA ASN A 233 3.07 13.04 13.17
C ASN A 233 3.44 14.46 13.64
N ASN A 234 3.87 14.62 14.89
CA ASN A 234 4.36 15.89 15.43
C ASN A 234 5.64 16.39 14.72
N ALA A 235 6.44 15.46 14.17
CA ALA A 235 7.59 15.78 13.33
C ALA A 235 7.19 16.08 11.85
N GLY A 236 5.90 16.14 11.54
CA GLY A 236 5.41 16.45 10.20
C GLY A 236 5.44 15.28 9.22
N ILE A 237 5.45 14.04 9.72
CA ILE A 237 5.27 12.83 8.90
C ILE A 237 3.77 12.50 8.84
N PRO A 238 3.10 12.48 7.68
CA PRO A 238 1.65 12.27 7.60
C PRO A 238 1.30 10.77 7.64
N LEU A 239 1.23 10.20 8.85
CA LEU A 239 0.95 8.78 9.05
C LEU A 239 -0.54 8.48 9.23
N ASP A 240 -1.02 7.39 8.62
CA ASP A 240 -2.31 6.81 9.00
C ASP A 240 -2.21 6.19 10.41
N SER A 241 -2.81 6.89 11.38
CA SER A 241 -2.82 6.48 12.78
C SER A 241 -3.42 5.09 13.04
N LYS A 242 -4.32 4.61 12.17
CA LYS A 242 -4.94 3.29 12.34
C LYS A 242 -4.02 2.16 11.87
N VAL A 243 -3.09 2.42 10.95
CA VAL A 243 -2.25 1.37 10.37
C VAL A 243 -1.32 0.75 11.41
N THR A 244 -0.66 1.60 12.20
CA THR A 244 0.41 1.14 13.09
C THR A 244 -0.13 0.64 14.44
N ALA A 245 -1.32 1.10 14.87
CA ALA A 245 -1.90 0.80 16.18
C ALA A 245 -3.03 -0.25 16.16
N ASP A 246 -3.36 -0.83 15.00
CA ASP A 246 -4.31 -1.95 14.87
C ASP A 246 -3.59 -3.25 14.50
N GLU A 247 -3.64 -4.23 15.40
CA GLU A 247 -3.04 -5.55 15.20
C GLU A 247 -3.71 -6.35 14.07
N ARG A 248 -4.96 -6.02 13.71
CA ARG A 248 -5.69 -6.65 12.60
C ARG A 248 -5.40 -5.98 11.26
N ARG A 249 -4.57 -4.93 11.24
CA ARG A 249 -4.21 -4.22 10.02
C ARG A 249 -3.47 -5.15 9.07
N VAL A 250 -3.75 -4.97 7.79
CA VAL A 250 -3.04 -5.62 6.70
C VAL A 250 -2.32 -4.57 5.87
N LEU A 251 -1.13 -4.90 5.36
CA LEU A 251 -0.40 -4.09 4.40
C LEU A 251 -0.26 -4.84 3.08
N ARG A 252 -0.17 -4.08 1.98
CA ARG A 252 0.02 -4.66 0.66
C ARG A 252 1.31 -5.48 0.64
N PHE A 253 1.21 -6.70 0.15
CA PHE A 253 2.30 -7.68 0.17
C PHE A 253 3.47 -7.20 -0.68
N THR A 254 4.68 -7.20 -0.13
CA THR A 254 5.91 -6.85 -0.87
C THR A 254 6.03 -7.74 -2.09
N GLY A 255 6.26 -7.14 -3.26
CA GLY A 255 6.33 -7.87 -4.52
C GLY A 255 5.00 -8.18 -5.18
N SER A 256 3.86 -7.82 -4.59
CA SER A 256 2.55 -7.94 -5.24
C SER A 256 2.24 -6.76 -6.16
N LEU A 257 1.14 -6.86 -6.92
CA LEU A 257 0.65 -5.79 -7.79
C LEU A 257 -0.35 -4.90 -7.05
N HIS A 258 -0.14 -3.59 -7.12
CA HIS A 258 -1.18 -2.60 -6.84
C HIS A 258 -2.02 -2.39 -8.11
N ALA A 259 -3.10 -3.16 -8.27
CA ALA A 259 -3.86 -3.15 -9.52
C ALA A 259 -4.45 -1.76 -9.86
N GLY A 260 -4.83 -0.94 -8.87
CA GLY A 260 -5.39 0.40 -9.11
C GLY A 260 -4.47 1.41 -9.81
N VAL A 261 -3.16 1.15 -9.86
CA VAL A 261 -2.17 2.00 -10.56
C VAL A 261 -1.20 1.22 -11.45
N ASN A 262 -1.38 -0.10 -11.57
CA ASN A 262 -0.52 -0.98 -12.33
C ASN A 262 0.97 -0.82 -11.95
N ARG A 263 1.26 -0.99 -10.65
CA ARG A 263 2.63 -0.90 -10.12
C ARG A 263 2.92 -2.02 -9.13
N LYS A 264 4.13 -2.57 -9.19
CA LYS A 264 4.61 -3.57 -8.25
C LYS A 264 5.05 -2.88 -6.95
N VAL A 265 4.62 -3.45 -5.82
CA VAL A 265 5.14 -3.08 -4.50
C VAL A 265 6.57 -3.56 -4.39
N GLN A 266 7.51 -2.68 -4.07
CA GLN A 266 8.91 -3.06 -3.98
C GLN A 266 9.68 -2.18 -3.00
N GLU A 267 10.75 -2.74 -2.48
CA GLU A 267 11.70 -2.01 -1.64
C GLU A 267 12.42 -0.92 -2.46
N ILE A 268 12.68 0.20 -1.82
CA ILE A 268 13.46 1.32 -2.35
C ILE A 268 14.51 1.73 -1.32
N ASN A 269 15.71 2.04 -1.78
CA ASN A 269 16.84 2.36 -0.90
C ASN A 269 17.09 3.86 -0.78
N ARG A 270 16.58 4.64 -1.73
CA ARG A 270 16.66 6.10 -1.76
C ARG A 270 15.46 6.68 -2.50
N SER A 271 15.11 7.93 -2.21
CA SER A 271 13.96 8.58 -2.83
C SER A 271 14.06 8.71 -4.35
N SER A 272 15.27 8.84 -4.90
CA SER A 272 15.51 8.88 -6.34
C SER A 272 15.19 7.57 -7.07
N ASP A 273 15.00 6.45 -6.35
CA ASP A 273 14.58 5.19 -6.98
C ASP A 273 13.15 5.31 -7.55
N LEU A 274 12.32 6.21 -7.01
CA LEU A 274 10.94 6.41 -7.42
C LEU A 274 10.82 6.80 -8.90
N GLU A 275 11.68 7.67 -9.41
CA GLU A 275 11.64 8.12 -10.80
C GLU A 275 11.61 6.93 -11.77
N LYS A 276 12.51 5.96 -11.57
CA LYS A 276 12.60 4.74 -12.38
C LYS A 276 11.31 3.91 -12.35
N ILE A 277 10.58 3.94 -11.25
CA ILE A 277 9.33 3.19 -11.04
C ILE A 277 8.15 3.89 -11.72
N LEU A 278 8.14 5.22 -11.75
CA LEU A 278 7.02 5.97 -12.29
C LEU A 278 6.96 5.90 -13.81
N TYR A 279 8.11 5.89 -14.50
CA TYR A 279 8.16 5.93 -15.98
C TYR A 279 7.55 4.71 -16.69
N LYS A 280 7.56 3.53 -16.06
CA LYS A 280 6.98 2.31 -16.64
C LYS A 280 6.57 1.30 -15.56
N PRO A 281 5.57 0.44 -15.84
CA PRO A 281 5.36 -0.75 -15.04
C PRO A 281 6.69 -1.52 -14.92
N ASN A 282 7.03 -1.89 -13.70
CA ASN A 282 8.33 -2.44 -13.28
C ASN A 282 8.28 -3.95 -13.05
N TRP A 283 7.45 -4.64 -13.83
CA TRP A 283 7.17 -6.07 -13.70
C TRP A 283 6.91 -6.73 -15.05
#